data_AF-A0AAN8JQS6-F1
#
_entry.id   AF-A0AAN8JQS6-F1
#
_cell.length_a   1.000
_cell.length_b   1.000
_cell.length_c   1.000
_cell.angle_alpha   90.00
_cell.angle_beta   90.00
_cell.angle_gamma   90.00
#
_symmetry.space_group_name_H-M   'P 1'
#
loop_
_entity.id
_entity.type
_entity.pdbx_description
1 polymer ?
#
loop_
_entity_poly.entity_id
_entity_poly.type
_entity_poly.pdbx_seq_one_letter_code
_entity_poly.pdbx_strand_id
1 'polypeptide(L)'
;MVLKVLVVGHSYVQCLEKFCAENYFQWLNVGLDGTEIQVDFHGIGGGTVCNGAKSIKNHSQTSILNSNYYNCVFLQIGGNDLSSKNKSTDPCKLAKDVFHFSNYLFYSFNVKYIIIGQLLSRSK
;
A
#
# COMPACT_ATOMS: atom_id res chain seq x y z
N MET A 1 -14.59 -13.25 12.73
CA MET A 1 -13.79 -12.00 12.83
C MET A 1 -13.40 -11.66 11.41
N VAL A 2 -13.75 -10.48 10.91
CA VAL A 2 -13.42 -10.07 9.53
C VAL A 2 -11.95 -9.65 9.48
N LEU A 3 -11.18 -10.22 8.56
CA LEU A 3 -9.81 -9.82 8.28
C LEU A 3 -9.81 -8.51 7.51
N LYS A 4 -9.27 -7.45 8.11
CA LYS A 4 -9.15 -6.13 7.48
C LYS A 4 -7.77 -5.96 6.85
N VAL A 5 -7.76 -5.76 5.54
CA VAL A 5 -6.56 -5.61 4.72
C VAL A 5 -6.55 -4.19 4.15
N LEU A 6 -5.40 -3.53 4.23
CA LEU A 6 -5.16 -2.27 3.51
C LEU A 6 -4.15 -2.52 2.39
N VAL A 7 -4.50 -2.17 1.16
CA VAL A 7 -3.58 -2.21 0.03
C VAL A 7 -3.09 -0.80 -0.25
N VAL A 8 -1.79 -0.57 -0.06
CA VAL A 8 -1.14 0.72 -0.33
C VAL A 8 -0.30 0.57 -1.58
N GLY A 9 -0.50 1.46 -2.55
CA GLY A 9 0.36 1.43 -3.73
C GLY A 9 0.27 2.65 -4.60
N HIS A 10 0.91 2.55 -5.76
CA HIS A 10 0.99 3.64 -6.72
C HIS A 10 -0.26 3.73 -7.61
N SER A 11 -0.13 4.29 -8.82
CA SER A 11 -1.24 4.57 -9.73
C SER A 11 -2.14 3.35 -10.06
N TYR A 12 -1.61 2.12 -9.96
CA TYR A 12 -2.44 0.91 -10.17
C TYR A 12 -3.46 0.73 -9.04
N VAL A 13 -3.00 0.82 -7.79
CA VAL A 13 -3.88 0.78 -6.60
C VAL A 13 -4.87 1.94 -6.62
N GLN A 14 -4.45 3.13 -7.07
CA GLN A 14 -5.36 4.27 -7.23
C GLN A 14 -6.47 4.01 -8.26
N CYS A 15 -6.16 3.33 -9.36
CA CYS A 15 -7.18 2.92 -10.32
C CYS A 15 -8.15 1.90 -9.72
N LEU A 16 -7.65 0.93 -8.94
CA LEU A 16 -8.50 -0.04 -8.24
C LEU A 16 -9.41 0.64 -7.20
N GLU A 17 -8.88 1.57 -6.42
CA GLU A 17 -9.64 2.34 -5.43
C GLU A 17 -10.82 3.08 -6.09
N LYS A 18 -10.56 3.79 -7.19
CA LYS A 18 -11.61 4.49 -7.97
C LYS A 18 -12.63 3.52 -8.54
N PHE A 19 -12.16 2.42 -9.13
CA PHE A 19 -13.04 1.39 -9.69
C PHE A 19 -13.99 0.83 -8.62
N CYS A 20 -13.47 0.49 -7.43
CA CYS A 20 -14.30 -0.01 -6.33
C CYS A 20 -15.29 1.02 -5.82
N ALA A 21 -14.92 2.31 -5.77
CA ALA A 21 -15.83 3.38 -5.37
C ALA A 21 -16.99 3.59 -6.36
N GLU A 22 -16.72 3.45 -7.67
CA GLU A 22 -17.71 3.67 -8.74
C GLU A 22 -18.69 2.50 -8.92
N ASN A 23 -18.27 1.27 -8.58
CA ASN A 23 -19.01 0.06 -8.97
C ASN A 23 -19.83 -0.58 -7.84
N TYR A 24 -19.89 -0.02 -6.62
CA TYR A 24 -20.56 -0.59 -5.42
C TYR A 24 -20.16 -2.03 -5.03
N PHE A 25 -19.31 -2.67 -5.83
CA PHE A 25 -18.73 -3.99 -5.62
C PHE A 25 -17.36 -3.80 -4.99
N GLN A 26 -17.37 -3.54 -3.68
CA GLN A 26 -16.16 -3.57 -2.90
C GLN A 26 -15.59 -5.00 -2.99
N TRP A 27 -14.30 -5.15 -3.31
CA TRP A 27 -13.50 -6.41 -3.31
C TRP A 27 -13.95 -7.60 -4.21
N LEU A 28 -15.09 -7.57 -4.90
CA LEU A 28 -15.51 -8.68 -5.77
C LEU A 28 -14.57 -8.94 -6.96
N ASN A 29 -13.81 -7.94 -7.38
CA ASN A 29 -12.78 -8.07 -8.41
C ASN A 29 -11.59 -8.96 -7.99
N VAL A 30 -11.41 -9.21 -6.68
CA VAL A 30 -10.39 -10.13 -6.15
C VAL A 30 -10.96 -11.48 -5.73
N GLY A 31 -12.26 -11.70 -5.87
CA GLY A 31 -12.91 -12.99 -5.60
C GLY A 31 -12.85 -13.43 -4.12
N LEU A 32 -12.77 -12.47 -3.20
CA LEU A 32 -12.70 -12.72 -1.77
C LEU A 32 -14.10 -12.67 -1.13
N ASP A 33 -14.33 -13.51 -0.12
CA ASP A 33 -15.58 -13.48 0.66
C ASP A 33 -15.61 -12.22 1.54
N GLY A 34 -16.52 -11.30 1.22
CA GLY A 34 -16.71 -10.04 1.96
C GLY A 34 -17.18 -10.20 3.40
N THR A 35 -17.67 -11.39 3.79
CA THR A 35 -18.02 -11.70 5.17
C THR A 35 -16.80 -12.13 6.01
N GLU A 36 -15.71 -12.52 5.34
CA GLU A 36 -14.47 -12.95 5.96
C GLU A 36 -13.35 -11.93 5.81
N ILE A 37 -13.33 -11.17 4.70
CA ILE A 37 -12.24 -10.26 4.34
C ILE A 37 -12.79 -8.92 3.84
N GLN A 38 -12.26 -7.83 4.40
CA GLN A 38 -12.51 -6.46 3.95
C GLN A 38 -11.20 -5.87 3.43
N VAL A 39 -11.20 -5.25 2.24
CA VAL A 39 -9.98 -4.78 1.56
C VAL A 39 -10.06 -3.31 1.20
N ASP A 40 -9.53 -2.43 2.04
CA ASP A 40 -9.47 -1.01 1.71
C ASP A 40 -8.25 -0.73 0.79
N PHE A 41 -8.39 0.21 -0.14
CA PHE A 41 -7.32 0.62 -1.06
C PHE A 41 -6.88 2.05 -0.75
N HIS A 42 -5.58 2.29 -0.80
CA HIS A 42 -4.98 3.61 -0.64
C HIS A 42 -3.97 3.85 -1.77
N GLY A 43 -4.44 4.48 -2.84
CA GLY A 43 -3.67 4.71 -4.05
C GLY A 43 -3.02 6.08 -4.14
N ILE A 44 -1.71 6.11 -4.38
CA ILE A 44 -0.91 7.33 -4.48
C ILE A 44 -0.38 7.46 -5.90
N GLY A 45 -0.98 8.32 -6.71
CA GLY A 45 -0.54 8.58 -8.08
C GLY A 45 0.95 8.94 -8.15
N GLY A 46 1.75 8.20 -8.93
CA GLY A 46 3.20 8.38 -9.00
C GLY A 46 3.96 8.12 -7.68
N GLY A 47 3.32 7.45 -6.72
CA GLY A 47 3.83 7.24 -5.37
C GLY A 47 5.17 6.53 -5.32
N THR A 48 6.08 7.06 -4.52
CA THR A 48 7.36 6.46 -4.13
C THR A 48 7.28 5.91 -2.71
N VAL A 49 8.30 5.21 -2.22
CA VAL A 49 8.33 4.75 -0.82
C VAL A 49 8.22 5.95 0.14
N CYS A 50 8.97 7.02 -0.12
CA CYS A 50 8.95 8.23 0.71
C CYS A 50 7.59 8.93 0.71
N ASN A 51 6.98 9.10 -0.47
CA ASN A 51 5.68 9.77 -0.57
C ASN A 51 4.55 8.88 -0.04
N GLY A 52 4.70 7.55 -0.14
CA GLY A 52 3.88 6.55 0.53
C GLY A 52 3.82 6.75 2.03
N ALA A 53 4.99 6.79 2.66
CA ALA A 53 5.11 7.00 4.10
C ALA A 53 4.52 8.35 4.54
N LYS A 54 4.79 9.42 3.78
CA LYS A 54 4.22 10.75 4.05
C LYS A 54 2.70 10.78 3.91
N SER A 55 2.15 10.16 2.86
CA SER A 55 0.72 10.10 2.61
C SER A 55 0.01 9.35 3.74
N ILE A 56 0.53 8.20 4.16
CA ILE A 56 0.01 7.47 5.31
C ILE A 56 0.10 8.30 6.59
N LYS A 57 1.24 8.94 6.85
CA LYS A 57 1.39 9.77 8.04
C LYS A 57 0.37 10.91 8.07
N ASN A 58 0.18 11.61 6.95
CA ASN A 58 -0.79 12.71 6.84
C ASN A 58 -2.24 12.22 6.91
N HIS A 59 -2.55 11.03 6.38
CA HIS A 59 -3.90 10.45 6.42
C HIS A 59 -4.23 9.71 7.72
N SER A 60 -3.22 9.26 8.46
CA SER A 60 -3.39 8.71 9.80
C SER A 60 -3.88 9.74 10.81
N GLN A 61 -3.59 11.02 10.56
CA GLN A 61 -4.18 12.13 11.32
C GLN A 61 -5.66 12.34 11.01
N THR A 62 -6.18 11.75 9.92
CA THR A 62 -7.54 12.05 9.43
C THR A 62 -8.50 10.88 9.42
N SER A 63 -8.09 9.60 9.45
CA SER A 63 -8.94 8.41 9.80
C SER A 63 -8.46 7.06 9.26
N ILE A 64 -7.67 7.01 8.19
CA ILE A 64 -7.46 5.76 7.43
C ILE A 64 -6.73 4.70 8.26
N LEU A 65 -5.80 5.13 9.12
CA LEU A 65 -5.01 4.25 9.97
C LEU A 65 -5.17 4.66 11.43
N ASN A 66 -6.35 4.40 11.99
CA ASN A 66 -6.47 4.30 13.44
C ASN A 66 -5.66 3.08 13.90
N SER A 67 -4.94 3.22 15.02
CA SER A 67 -4.18 2.11 15.60
C SER A 67 -5.10 0.89 15.77
N ASN A 68 -4.62 -0.30 15.36
CA ASN A 68 -5.35 -1.58 15.36
C ASN A 68 -6.51 -1.73 14.36
N TYR A 69 -6.74 -0.81 13.42
CA TYR A 69 -7.86 -0.97 12.48
C TYR A 69 -7.61 -2.09 11.45
N TYR A 70 -6.41 -2.15 10.85
CA TYR A 70 -6.06 -3.19 9.89
C TYR A 70 -5.24 -4.31 10.51
N ASN A 71 -5.55 -5.54 10.11
CA ASN A 71 -4.77 -6.71 10.49
C ASN A 71 -3.56 -6.91 9.58
N CYS A 72 -3.72 -6.54 8.30
CA CYS A 72 -2.71 -6.72 7.27
C CYS A 72 -2.56 -5.45 6.42
N VAL A 73 -1.33 -5.10 6.06
CA VAL A 73 -1.04 -4.09 5.05
C VAL A 73 -0.24 -4.71 3.92
N PHE A 74 -0.74 -4.59 2.69
CA PHE A 74 -0.05 -4.98 1.47
C PHE A 74 0.58 -3.74 0.83
N LEU A 75 1.91 -3.72 0.76
CA LEU A 75 2.69 -2.62 0.20
C LEU A 75 3.11 -2.93 -1.25
N GLN A 76 2.48 -2.25 -2.21
CA GLN A 76 2.86 -2.25 -3.62
C GLN A 76 3.51 -0.91 -4.00
N ILE A 77 4.74 -0.69 -3.54
CA ILE A 77 5.49 0.58 -3.63
C ILE A 77 6.97 0.34 -3.91
N GLY A 78 7.64 1.31 -4.52
CA GLY A 78 9.06 1.20 -4.93
C GLY A 78 9.27 1.11 -6.45
N GLY A 79 8.21 0.79 -7.21
CA GLY A 79 8.31 0.65 -8.66
C GLY A 79 8.64 1.98 -9.35
N ASN A 80 8.07 3.08 -8.84
CA ASN A 80 8.40 4.41 -9.35
C ASN A 80 9.81 4.84 -8.97
N ASP A 81 10.28 4.48 -7.78
CA ASP A 81 11.65 4.73 -7.29
C ASP A 81 12.70 4.07 -8.20
N LEU A 82 12.43 2.84 -8.67
CA LEU A 82 13.29 2.13 -9.63
C LEU A 82 13.18 2.66 -11.07
N SER A 83 11.99 3.10 -11.48
CA SER A 83 11.72 3.55 -12.85
C SER A 83 12.16 4.99 -13.14
N SER A 84 12.52 5.75 -12.10
CA SER A 84 12.94 7.14 -12.25
C SER A 84 14.09 7.23 -13.26
N LYS A 85 13.95 8.10 -14.27
CA LYS A 85 14.96 8.27 -15.35
C LYS A 85 16.35 8.65 -14.82
N ASN A 86 16.43 9.05 -13.54
CA ASN A 86 17.68 9.20 -12.82
C ASN A 86 18.10 7.83 -12.28
N LYS A 87 19.03 7.18 -12.97
CA LYS A 87 19.64 5.86 -12.67
C LYS A 87 20.37 5.77 -11.31
N SER A 88 20.05 6.62 -10.33
CA SER A 88 20.78 6.77 -9.07
C SER A 88 20.07 6.17 -7.86
N THR A 89 18.88 5.56 -8.04
CA THR A 89 18.24 4.83 -6.93
C THR A 89 19.01 3.54 -6.68
N ASP A 90 19.87 3.56 -5.66
CA ASP A 90 20.52 2.37 -5.13
C ASP A 90 19.45 1.36 -4.65
N PRO A 91 19.38 0.14 -5.23
CA PRO A 91 18.44 -0.89 -4.80
C PRO A 91 18.57 -1.25 -3.32
N CYS A 92 19.79 -1.21 -2.76
CA CYS A 92 20.02 -1.49 -1.34
C CYS A 92 19.40 -0.40 -0.46
N LYS A 93 19.52 0.87 -0.87
CA LYS A 93 18.84 1.98 -0.20
C LYS A 93 17.32 1.82 -0.28
N LEU A 94 16.78 1.50 -1.45
CA LEU A 94 15.34 1.28 -1.62
C LEU A 94 14.82 0.16 -0.71
N ALA A 95 15.54 -0.97 -0.65
CA ALA A 95 15.18 -2.07 0.23
C ALA A 95 15.15 -1.65 1.71
N LYS A 96 16.14 -0.85 2.14
CA LYS A 96 16.15 -0.27 3.49
C LYS A 96 14.96 0.67 3.73
N ASP A 97 14.65 1.54 2.76
CA ASP A 97 13.53 2.47 2.87
C ASP A 97 12.19 1.72 2.98
N VAL A 98 11.99 0.66 2.19
CA VAL A 98 10.80 -0.22 2.29
C VAL A 98 10.75 -0.91 3.65
N PHE A 99 11.88 -1.43 4.14
CA PHE A 99 11.96 -2.05 5.46
C PHE A 99 11.62 -1.06 6.59
N HIS A 100 12.17 0.15 6.55
CA HIS A 100 11.87 1.20 7.53
C HIS A 100 10.40 1.60 7.50
N PHE A 101 9.81 1.72 6.31
CA PHE A 101 8.38 2.01 6.20
C PHE A 101 7.52 0.86 6.74
N SER A 102 7.93 -0.39 6.51
CA SER A 102 7.27 -1.57 7.08
C SER A 102 7.34 -1.54 8.61
N ASN A 103 8.51 -1.28 9.20
CA ASN A 103 8.65 -1.16 10.64
C ASN A 103 7.81 -0.01 11.21
N TYR A 104 7.72 1.12 10.50
CA TYR A 104 6.84 2.22 10.91
C TYR A 104 5.39 1.76 11.00
N LEU A 105 4.90 1.01 10.01
CA LEU A 105 3.54 0.44 10.03
C LEU A 105 3.33 -0.56 11.16
N PHE A 106 4.30 -1.45 11.38
CA PHE A 106 4.24 -2.46 12.42
C PHE A 106 4.19 -1.82 13.81
N TYR A 107 5.16 -0.96 14.13
CA TYR A 107 5.28 -0.40 15.48
C TYR A 107 4.33 0.76 15.76
N SER A 108 4.03 1.61 14.77
CA SER A 108 3.20 2.81 15.01
C SER A 108 1.70 2.55 14.87
N PHE A 109 1.31 1.53 14.10
CA PHE A 109 -0.10 1.22 13.85
C PHE A 109 -0.53 -0.16 14.35
N ASN A 110 0.42 -0.93 14.91
CA ASN A 110 0.22 -2.30 15.41
C ASN A 110 -0.36 -3.26 14.35
N VAL A 111 0.06 -3.07 13.10
CA VAL A 111 -0.29 -3.96 11.99
C VAL A 111 0.42 -5.29 12.19
N LYS A 112 -0.34 -6.40 12.26
CA LYS A 112 0.21 -7.72 12.54
C LYS A 112 1.00 -8.30 11.36
N TYR A 113 0.51 -8.06 10.14
CA TYR A 113 1.10 -8.62 8.93
C TYR A 113 1.39 -7.52 7.93
N ILE A 114 2.63 -7.49 7.44
CA ILE A 114 3.04 -6.58 6.38
C ILE A 114 3.56 -7.42 5.22
N ILE A 115 2.89 -7.30 4.08
CA ILE A 115 3.22 -8.03 2.86
C ILE A 115 3.84 -7.04 1.89
N ILE A 116 5.03 -7.36 1.39
CA ILE A 116 5.70 -6.54 0.36
C ILE A 116 5.42 -7.16 -1.00
N GLY A 117 4.65 -6.45 -1.82
CA GLY A 117 4.36 -6.86 -3.19
C GLY A 117 5.59 -6.74 -4.08
N GLN A 118 5.77 -7.70 -4.98
CA GLN A 118 6.90 -7.73 -5.91
C GLN A 118 6.92 -6.47 -6.79
N LEU A 119 8.08 -5.83 -6.87
CA LEU A 119 8.36 -4.77 -7.82
C LEU A 119 8.66 -5.38 -9.19
N LEU A 120 7.62 -5.53 -10.02
CA LEU A 120 7.83 -5.96 -11.40
C LEU A 120 8.53 -4.84 -12.18
N SER A 121 9.73 -5.13 -12.67
CA SER A 121 10.36 -4.31 -13.70
C SER A 121 9.43 -4.27 -14.91
N ARG A 122 9.03 -3.07 -15.33
CA ARG A 122 8.40 -2.90 -16.64
C ARG A 122 9.52 -3.04 -17.67
N SER A 123 9.68 -4.24 -18.23
CA SER A 123 10.44 -4.38 -19.48
C SER A 123 9.79 -3.46 -20.50
N LYS A 124 10.58 -2.56 -21.09
CA LYS A 124 10.14 -1.80 -22.26
C LYS A 124 10.00 -2.72 -23.46
#